data_AF-A0A7C1SL99-F1
#
_entry.id   AF-A0A7C1SL99-F1
#
_cell.length_a   1.000
_cell.length_b   1.000
_cell.length_c   1.000
_cell.angle_alpha   90.00
_cell.angle_beta   90.00
_cell.angle_gamma   90.00
#
_symmetry.space_group_name_H-M   'P 1'
#
loop_
_entity.id
_entity.type
_entity.pdbx_description
1 polymer ?
#
loop_
_entity_poly.entity_id
_entity_poly.type
_entity_poly.pdbx_seq_one_letter_code
_entity_poly.pdbx_strand_id
1 'polypeptide(L)'
;MAFIADFKKFLLKGDIVALATAVIIGGAFNKIVGSLVADIIMPVIGLLLGGQNVNNLFFSLDGAKYATVEAAKEAGGAILTYGNFLQAVIDFIIIGFVIYWLLKGYEKTKKKEEAKPAAPKGPTQEELLIEIRDELRKK
;
A
#
# COMPACT_ATOMS: atom_id res chain seq x y z
N MET A 1 -35.75 2.14 -17.71
CA MET A 1 -34.84 0.99 -17.84
C MET A 1 -33.55 1.30 -18.60
N ALA A 2 -33.53 2.25 -19.54
CA ALA A 2 -32.34 2.62 -20.32
C ALA A 2 -31.15 3.10 -19.45
N PHE A 3 -31.40 3.96 -18.46
CA PHE A 3 -30.33 4.48 -17.58
C PHE A 3 -29.57 3.39 -16.82
N ILE A 4 -30.25 2.36 -16.29
CA ILE A 4 -29.57 1.26 -15.59
C ILE A 4 -28.74 0.41 -16.56
N ALA A 5 -29.21 0.23 -17.79
CA ALA A 5 -28.47 -0.50 -18.82
C ALA A 5 -27.22 0.28 -19.29
N ASP A 6 -27.35 1.59 -19.48
CA ASP A 6 -26.24 2.47 -19.88
C ASP A 6 -25.24 2.67 -18.73
N PHE A 7 -25.72 2.77 -17.50
CA PHE A 7 -24.88 2.80 -16.30
C PHE A 7 -24.12 1.49 -16.10
N LYS A 8 -24.77 0.34 -16.31
CA LYS A 8 -24.11 -0.97 -16.31
C LYS A 8 -23.06 -1.08 -17.42
N LYS A 9 -23.34 -0.61 -18.64
CA LYS A 9 -22.37 -0.56 -19.74
C LYS A 9 -21.18 0.37 -19.45
N PHE A 10 -21.43 1.49 -18.78
CA PHE A 10 -20.39 2.41 -18.33
C PHE A 10 -19.49 1.73 -17.29
N LEU A 11 -20.07 1.12 -16.25
CA LEU A 11 -19.33 0.41 -15.21
C LEU A 11 -18.55 -0.79 -15.73
N LEU A 12 -19.08 -1.51 -16.73
CA LEU A 12 -18.42 -2.67 -17.35
C LEU A 12 -17.32 -2.31 -18.35
N LYS A 13 -17.00 -1.02 -18.55
CA LYS A 13 -15.76 -0.66 -19.23
C LYS A 13 -14.60 -1.24 -18.42
N GLY A 14 -13.86 -2.19 -19.01
CA GLY A 14 -12.87 -3.00 -18.30
C GLY A 14 -11.83 -2.19 -17.51
N ASP A 15 -11.49 -1.00 -18.02
CA ASP A 15 -10.57 -0.07 -17.35
C ASP A 15 -11.12 0.48 -16.01
N ILE A 16 -12.43 0.75 -15.93
CA ILE A 16 -13.07 1.27 -14.71
C ILE A 16 -13.17 0.19 -13.64
N VAL A 17 -13.51 -1.05 -14.02
CA VAL A 17 -13.57 -2.18 -13.08
C VAL A 17 -12.19 -2.49 -12.51
N ALA A 18 -11.16 -2.50 -13.37
CA ALA A 18 -9.77 -2.72 -12.95
C ALA A 18 -9.28 -1.61 -12.01
N LEU A 19 -9.54 -0.35 -12.34
CA LEU A 19 -9.21 0.80 -11.50
C LEU A 19 -9.93 0.74 -10.15
N ALA A 20 -11.24 0.49 -10.14
CA ALA A 20 -12.02 0.40 -8.92
C ALA A 20 -11.51 -0.73 -8.01
N THR A 21 -11.20 -1.88 -8.60
CA THR A 21 -10.64 -3.02 -7.86
C THR A 21 -9.27 -2.68 -7.28
N ALA A 22 -8.39 -2.04 -8.05
CA ALA A 22 -7.07 -1.62 -7.59
C ALA A 22 -7.15 -0.64 -6.40
N VAL A 23 -8.06 0.34 -6.45
CA VAL A 23 -8.26 1.32 -5.36
C VAL A 23 -8.81 0.66 -4.10
N ILE A 24 -9.81 -0.23 -4.23
CA ILE A 24 -10.40 -0.93 -3.08
C ILE A 24 -9.36 -1.84 -2.42
N ILE A 25 -8.63 -2.64 -3.22
CA ILE A 25 -7.57 -3.52 -2.71
C ILE A 25 -6.44 -2.70 -2.11
N GLY A 26 -6.01 -1.61 -2.76
CA GLY A 26 -4.98 -0.72 -2.24
C GLY A 26 -5.35 -0.10 -0.90
N GLY A 27 -6.59 0.37 -0.75
CA GLY A 27 -7.11 0.90 0.51
C GLY A 27 -7.19 -0.15 1.62
N ALA A 28 -7.67 -1.36 1.30
CA ALA A 28 -7.72 -2.47 2.26
C ALA A 28 -6.32 -2.91 2.69
N PHE A 29 -5.39 -3.02 1.74
CA PHE A 29 -4.00 -3.38 2.01
C PHE A 29 -3.30 -2.32 2.88
N ASN A 30 -3.50 -1.03 2.60
CA ASN A 30 -2.97 0.05 3.43
C ASN A 30 -3.46 -0.06 4.89
N LYS A 31 -4.72 -0.44 5.12
CA LYS A 31 -5.24 -0.67 6.48
C LYS A 31 -4.56 -1.86 7.17
N ILE A 32 -4.31 -2.96 6.45
CA ILE A 32 -3.62 -4.14 7.00
C ILE A 32 -2.19 -3.77 7.41
N VAL A 33 -1.46 -3.08 6.52
CA VAL A 33 -0.10 -2.63 6.82
C VAL A 33 -0.10 -1.63 7.96
N GLY A 34 -1.01 -0.65 7.95
CA GLY A 34 -1.16 0.32 9.04
C GLY A 34 -1.41 -0.33 10.39
N SER A 35 -2.30 -1.33 10.47
CA SER A 35 -2.56 -2.10 11.70
C SER A 35 -1.34 -2.90 12.15
N LEU A 36 -0.62 -3.56 11.24
CA LEU A 36 0.64 -4.24 11.59
C LEU A 36 1.66 -3.28 12.20
N VAL A 37 1.77 -2.06 11.67
CA VAL A 37 2.69 -1.06 12.23
C VAL A 37 2.19 -0.56 13.58
N ALA A 38 0.96 -0.07 13.65
CA ALA A 38 0.40 0.58 14.83
C ALA A 38 0.15 -0.39 16.00
N ASP A 39 -0.34 -1.61 15.73
CA ASP A 39 -0.81 -2.53 16.75
C ASP A 39 0.24 -3.59 17.14
N ILE A 40 1.24 -3.85 16.30
CA ILE A 40 2.26 -4.88 16.55
C ILE A 40 3.66 -4.27 16.65
N ILE A 41 4.10 -3.48 15.66
CA ILE A 41 5.46 -2.97 15.64
C ILE A 41 5.66 -1.85 16.67
N MET A 42 4.74 -0.89 16.73
CA MET A 42 4.82 0.27 17.62
C MET A 42 4.84 -0.12 19.11
N PRO A 43 4.02 -1.06 19.61
CA PRO A 43 4.11 -1.50 21.01
C PRO A 43 5.47 -2.14 21.36
N VAL A 44 6.06 -2.89 20.42
CA VAL A 44 7.40 -3.50 20.61
C VAL A 44 8.48 -2.42 20.64
N ILE A 45 8.42 -1.44 19.72
CA ILE A 45 9.33 -0.29 19.72
C ILE A 45 9.14 0.53 21.00
N GLY A 46 7.90 0.78 21.42
CA GLY A 46 7.56 1.51 22.64
C GLY A 46 8.14 0.84 23.89
N LEU A 47 8.09 -0.50 23.97
CA LEU A 47 8.72 -1.26 25.05
C LEU A 47 10.24 -1.07 25.06
N LEU A 48 10.89 -1.07 23.90
CA LEU A 48 12.34 -0.84 23.77
C LEU A 48 12.74 0.60 24.11
N LEU A 49 11.86 1.58 23.87
CA LEU A 49 12.07 3.00 24.18
C LEU A 49 11.65 3.37 25.61
N GLY A 50 11.37 2.39 26.48
CA GLY A 50 11.04 2.62 27.89
C GLY A 50 9.59 3.03 28.15
N GLY A 51 8.65 2.62 27.29
CA GLY A 51 7.21 2.86 27.45
C GLY A 51 6.74 4.24 27.01
N GLN A 52 7.61 5.05 26.40
CA GLN A 52 7.28 6.38 25.89
C GLN A 52 6.68 6.29 24.48
N ASN A 53 5.46 6.80 24.31
CA ASN A 53 4.85 6.99 23.00
C ASN A 53 5.38 8.28 22.37
N VAL A 54 5.94 8.20 21.16
CA VAL A 54 6.46 9.36 20.42
C VAL A 54 5.37 10.41 20.18
N ASN A 55 4.11 9.99 20.04
CA ASN A 55 2.94 10.87 19.97
C ASN A 55 2.77 11.81 21.18
N ASN A 56 3.25 11.42 22.36
CA ASN A 56 3.15 12.23 23.58
C ASN A 56 4.24 13.30 23.69
N LEU A 57 5.08 13.46 22.67
CA LEU A 57 6.02 14.57 22.59
C LEU A 57 5.30 15.81 22.07
N PHE A 58 5.11 16.79 22.94
CA PHE A 58 4.55 18.08 22.58
C PHE A 58 5.24 19.21 23.34
N PHE A 59 5.11 20.41 22.80
CA PHE A 59 5.56 21.63 23.43
C PHE A 59 4.34 22.50 23.73
N SER A 60 4.14 22.84 25.00
CA SER A 60 3.09 23.77 25.42
C SER A 60 3.51 25.22 25.13
N LEU A 61 2.69 25.94 24.38
CA LEU A 61 2.91 27.35 24.02
C LEU A 61 2.22 28.31 24.99
N ASP A 62 1.32 27.80 25.82
CA ASP A 62 0.54 28.53 26.83
C ASP A 62 1.23 28.60 28.21
N GLY A 63 2.42 28.01 28.35
CA GLY A 63 3.17 27.96 29.61
C GLY A 63 2.62 26.96 30.64
N ALA A 64 1.55 26.22 30.33
CA ALA A 64 1.00 25.19 31.18
C ALA A 64 1.67 23.82 30.92
N LYS A 65 1.97 23.09 32.00
CA LYS A 65 2.52 21.72 31.89
C LYS A 65 1.37 20.73 31.89
N TYR A 66 1.24 19.99 30.81
CA TYR A 66 0.30 18.88 30.69
C TYR A 66 1.05 17.56 30.72
N ALA A 67 0.42 16.50 31.25
CA ALA A 67 1.02 15.17 31.30
C ALA A 67 0.94 14.45 29.94
N THR A 68 -0.07 14.75 29.13
CA THR A 68 -0.31 14.13 27.82
C THR A 68 -0.85 15.17 26.83
N VAL A 69 -0.72 14.87 25.54
CA VAL A 69 -1.33 15.67 24.45
C VAL A 69 -2.85 15.73 24.62
N GLU A 70 -3.46 14.65 25.10
CA GLU A 70 -4.90 14.56 25.35
C GLU A 70 -5.34 15.53 26.45
N ALA A 71 -4.65 15.53 27.59
CA ALA A 71 -4.94 16.44 28.70
C ALA A 71 -4.78 17.92 28.30
N ALA A 72 -3.79 18.21 27.45
CA ALA A 72 -3.58 19.55 26.93
C ALA A 72 -4.68 20.00 25.95
N LYS A 73 -5.15 19.09 25.09
CA LYS A 73 -6.28 19.36 24.18
C LYS A 73 -7.59 19.58 24.93
N GLU A 74 -7.87 18.77 25.95
CA GLU A 74 -9.06 18.92 26.79
C GLU A 74 -9.07 20.22 27.59
N ALA A 75 -7.89 20.68 28.03
CA ALA A 75 -7.73 21.97 28.70
C ALA A 75 -7.82 23.18 27.75
N GLY A 76 -8.01 22.97 26.44
CA GLY A 76 -7.97 24.03 25.43
C GLY A 76 -6.60 24.69 25.27
N GLY A 77 -5.53 24.01 25.73
CA GLY A 77 -4.18 24.51 25.72
C GLY A 77 -3.59 24.59 24.32
N ALA A 78 -2.83 25.65 24.06
CA ALA A 78 -2.14 25.81 22.79
C ALA A 78 -0.88 24.93 22.79
N ILE A 79 -0.95 23.77 22.14
CA ILE A 79 0.15 22.80 22.06
C ILE A 79 0.67 22.60 20.64
N LEU A 80 1.99 22.46 20.53
CA LEU A 80 2.67 22.03 19.32
C LEU A 80 3.06 20.56 19.48
N THR A 81 2.30 19.68 18.84
CA THR A 81 2.47 18.22 18.90
C THR A 81 3.46 17.73 17.83
N TYR A 82 4.75 18.06 17.99
CA TYR A 82 5.79 17.60 17.06
C TYR A 82 5.96 16.07 17.10
N GLY A 83 5.57 15.43 18.20
CA GLY A 83 5.51 13.98 18.35
C GLY A 83 4.68 13.29 17.28
N ASN A 84 3.52 13.86 16.93
CA ASN A 84 2.66 13.30 15.87
C ASN A 84 3.35 13.34 14.49
N PHE A 85 4.12 14.39 14.20
CA PHE A 85 4.87 14.47 12.96
C PHE A 85 5.99 13.44 12.92
N LEU A 86 6.76 13.32 14.01
CA LEU A 86 7.82 12.32 14.11
C LEU A 86 7.27 10.90 14.02
N GLN A 87 6.14 10.63 14.66
CA GLN A 87 5.40 9.38 14.51
C GLN A 87 5.01 9.12 13.06
N ALA A 88 4.42 10.09 12.36
CA ALA A 88 4.04 9.92 10.97
C ALA A 88 5.24 9.60 10.06
N VAL A 89 6.41 10.19 10.34
CA VAL A 89 7.67 9.87 9.63
C VAL A 89 8.12 8.44 9.93
N ILE A 90 8.07 8.02 11.19
CA ILE A 90 8.39 6.64 11.60
C ILE A 90 7.45 5.64 10.92
N ASP A 91 6.14 5.88 10.98
CA ASP A 91 5.12 5.06 10.35
C ASP A 91 5.36 4.95 8.84
N PHE A 92 5.66 6.06 8.16
CA PHE A 92 5.98 6.05 6.73
C PHE A 92 7.19 5.16 6.40
N ILE A 93 8.27 5.26 7.19
CA ILE A 93 9.47 4.44 7.01
C ILE A 93 9.16 2.95 7.23
N ILE A 94 8.41 2.62 8.29
CA ILE A 94 8.06 1.22 8.61
C ILE A 94 7.12 0.65 7.56
N ILE A 95 6.06 1.37 7.18
CA ILE A 95 5.12 0.96 6.12
C ILE A 95 5.90 0.70 4.82
N GLY A 96 6.77 1.63 4.42
CA GLY A 96 7.63 1.46 3.24
C GLY A 96 8.52 0.21 3.33
N PHE A 97 9.12 -0.04 4.50
CA PHE A 97 9.93 -1.22 4.76
C PHE A 97 9.13 -2.53 4.67
N VAL A 98 7.93 -2.57 5.26
CA VAL A 98 7.02 -3.73 5.19
C VAL A 98 6.60 -4.00 3.74
N ILE A 99 6.21 -2.95 3.00
CA ILE A 99 5.82 -3.08 1.59
C ILE A 99 6.99 -3.62 0.76
N TYR A 100 8.20 -3.08 0.95
CA TYR A 100 9.40 -3.57 0.28
C TYR A 100 9.64 -5.07 0.53
N TRP A 101 9.55 -5.50 1.79
CA TRP A 101 9.73 -6.91 2.15
C TRP A 101 8.66 -7.83 1.56
N LEU A 102 7.40 -7.38 1.53
CA LEU A 102 6.30 -8.14 0.92
C LEU A 102 6.48 -8.29 -0.59
N LEU A 103 6.83 -7.20 -1.30
CA LEU A 103 7.10 -7.24 -2.73
C LEU A 103 8.31 -8.13 -3.04
N LYS A 104 9.39 -8.02 -2.26
CA LYS A 104 10.57 -8.88 -2.39
C LYS A 104 10.25 -10.35 -2.14
N GLY A 105 9.37 -10.64 -1.18
CA GLY A 105 8.85 -11.98 -0.92
C GLY A 105 8.07 -12.53 -2.11
N TYR A 106 7.21 -11.71 -2.70
CA TYR A 106 6.42 -12.06 -3.88
C TYR A 106 7.28 -12.27 -5.14
N GLU A 107 8.30 -11.44 -5.36
CA GLU A 107 9.27 -11.64 -6.45
C GLU A 107 10.02 -12.98 -6.30
N LYS A 108 10.35 -13.36 -5.07
CA LYS A 108 11.02 -14.64 -4.77
C LYS A 108 10.12 -15.85 -5.05
N THR A 109 8.80 -15.73 -4.84
CA THR A 109 7.85 -16.79 -5.19
C THR A 109 7.64 -16.88 -6.71
N LYS A 110 7.58 -15.75 -7.42
CA LYS A 110 7.51 -15.74 -8.89
C LYS A 110 8.74 -16.35 -9.56
N LYS A 111 9.94 -16.02 -9.09
CA LYS A 111 11.19 -16.67 -9.57
C LYS A 111 11.19 -18.19 -9.35
N LYS A 112 10.43 -18.69 -8.38
CA LYS A 112 10.29 -20.12 -8.11
C LYS A 112 9.27 -20.79 -9.04
N GLU A 113 8.27 -20.05 -9.51
CA GLU A 113 7.33 -20.50 -10.55
C GLU A 113 7.97 -20.50 -11.95
N GLU A 114 8.87 -19.55 -12.25
CA GLU A 114 9.65 -19.54 -13.50
C GLU A 114 10.71 -20.67 -13.57
N ALA A 115 11.03 -21.29 -12.44
CA ALA A 115 11.92 -22.45 -12.36
C ALA A 115 11.22 -23.80 -12.61
N LYS A 116 9.91 -23.82 -12.84
CA LYS A 116 9.27 -24.94 -13.55
C LYS A 116 9.57 -24.72 -15.04
N PRO A 117 10.14 -25.70 -15.77
CA PRO A 117 10.39 -25.51 -17.20
C PRO A 117 9.07 -25.08 -17.84
N ALA A 118 9.03 -23.84 -18.32
CA ALA A 118 7.90 -23.38 -19.10
C ALA A 118 7.75 -24.39 -20.23
N ALA A 119 6.60 -25.07 -20.29
CA ALA A 119 6.22 -25.78 -21.51
C ALA A 119 6.45 -24.82 -22.67
N PRO A 120 7.10 -25.26 -23.77
CA PRO A 120 7.59 -24.38 -24.82
C PRO A 120 6.46 -23.44 -25.20
N LYS A 121 6.69 -22.13 -25.00
CA LYS A 121 5.78 -21.10 -25.47
C LYS A 121 5.62 -21.39 -26.96
N GLY A 122 4.40 -21.72 -27.40
CA GLY A 122 4.10 -21.84 -28.81
C GLY A 122 4.56 -20.59 -29.55
N PRO A 123 4.76 -20.67 -30.89
CA PRO A 123 5.35 -19.59 -31.66
C PRO A 123 4.64 -18.27 -31.34
N THR A 124 5.46 -17.27 -31.06
CA THR A 124 5.03 -15.89 -30.83
C THR A 124 4.23 -15.39 -32.03
N GLN A 125 3.35 -14.40 -31.81
CA GLN A 125 2.56 -13.82 -32.91
C GLN A 125 3.45 -13.27 -34.03
N GLU A 126 4.64 -12.78 -33.68
CA GLU A 126 5.64 -12.33 -34.65
C GLU A 126 6.17 -13.48 -35.52
N GLU A 127 6.45 -14.65 -34.91
CA GLU A 127 6.85 -15.86 -35.64
C GLU A 127 5.73 -16.36 -36.57
N LEU A 128 4.49 -16.36 -36.10
CA LEU A 128 3.33 -16.73 -36.93
C LEU A 128 3.11 -15.75 -38.10
N LEU A 129 3.32 -14.45 -37.88
CA LEU A 129 3.21 -13.45 -38.95
C LEU A 129 4.35 -13.57 -39.98
N ILE A 130 5.54 -13.99 -39.54
CA ILE A 130 6.67 -14.29 -40.43
C ILE A 130 6.37 -15.55 -41.26
N GLU A 131 5.86 -16.61 -40.63
CA GLU A 131 5.43 -17.83 -41.34
C GLU A 131 4.34 -17.53 -42.37
N ILE A 132 3.31 -16.77 -42.01
CA ILE A 132 2.23 -16.35 -42.91
C ILE A 132 2.78 -15.52 -44.09
N ARG A 133 3.70 -14.59 -43.83
CA ARG A 133 4.34 -13.78 -44.88
C ARG A 133 5.13 -14.66 -45.85
N ASP A 134 5.87 -15.63 -45.33
CA ASP A 134 6.73 -16.50 -46.13
C ASP A 134 5.90 -17.53 -46.93
N GLU A 135 4.75 -17.97 -46.40
CA GLU A 135 3.76 -18.75 -47.16
C GLU A 135 3.09 -17.94 -48.27
N LEU A 136 2.72 -16.67 -48.00
CA LEU A 136 2.13 -15.78 -49.00
C LEU A 136 3.11 -15.43 -50.14
N ARG A 137 4.41 -15.39 -49.86
CA ARG A 137 5.46 -15.18 -50.90
C ARG A 137 5.68 -16.38 -51.82
N LYS A 138 5.26 -17.58 -51.39
CA LYS A 138 5.39 -18.82 -52.17
C LYS A 138 4.21 -19.07 -53.12
N LYS A 139 3.11 -18.33 -52.95
CA LYS A 139 2.00 -18.25 -53.91
C LYS A 139 2.23 -17.11 -54.90
#